data_AF-A0A6N8H7W4-F1
#
_entry.id   AF-A0A6N8H7W4-F1
#
_cell.length_a   1.000
_cell.length_b   1.000
_cell.length_c   1.000
_cell.angle_alpha   90.00
_cell.angle_beta   90.00
_cell.angle_gamma   90.00
#
_symmetry.space_group_name_H-M   'P 1'
#
loop_
_entity.id
_entity.type
_entity.pdbx_description
1 polymer ?
#
loop_
_entity_poly.entity_id
_entity_poly.type
_entity_poly.pdbx_seq_one_letter_code
_entity_poly.pdbx_strand_id
1 'polypeptide(L)'
;MKKIIALFVVMLAFGLNANAQKKAPSNQVVAAQNQESYKVSAEKDLKALKEVVELQEGQEKAFRNLFKHKHEILSIKDLSQERKDVLAQSVESKISSTLTPEQNKKLAAAPGLLKVLSH
;
A
#
# COMPACT_ATOMS: atom_id res chain seq x y z
N MET A 1 12.98 49.52 25.48
CA MET A 1 13.55 49.20 26.81
C MET A 1 12.43 48.98 27.81
N LYS A 2 12.53 47.91 28.61
CA LYS A 2 11.67 47.51 29.76
C LYS A 2 10.46 46.65 29.32
N LYS A 3 10.61 45.33 29.25
CA LYS A 3 10.48 44.34 30.34
C LYS A 3 9.11 44.37 31.01
N ILE A 4 8.22 43.49 30.57
CA ILE A 4 7.30 42.80 31.49
C ILE A 4 7.41 41.31 31.16
N ILE A 5 8.12 40.62 32.05
CA ILE A 5 8.13 39.18 32.21
C ILE A 5 7.07 38.86 33.26
N ALA A 6 6.54 37.64 33.19
CA ALA A 6 5.67 36.97 34.16
C ALA A 6 4.18 37.32 34.00
N LEU A 7 3.26 36.37 34.07
CA LEU A 7 3.17 35.35 35.10
C LEU A 7 2.42 34.11 34.54
N PHE A 8 3.06 32.96 34.65
CA PHE A 8 2.54 31.66 34.23
C PHE A 8 2.05 30.91 35.47
N VAL A 9 0.86 31.23 35.97
CA VAL A 9 0.15 30.46 37.02
C VAL A 9 -1.31 30.89 36.89
N VAL A 10 -2.29 30.03 36.65
CA VAL A 10 -2.97 29.13 37.60
C VAL A 10 -3.94 28.32 36.71
N MET A 11 -3.70 27.02 36.52
CA MET A 11 -4.49 25.91 37.06
C MET A 11 -6.03 26.05 37.07
N LEU A 12 -6.65 24.89 36.87
CA LEU A 12 -8.06 24.51 37.07
C LEU A 12 -8.88 24.52 35.78
N ALA A 13 -8.93 23.38 35.08
CA ALA A 13 -9.82 22.26 35.38
C ALA A 13 -11.30 22.69 35.30
N PHE A 14 -11.97 22.17 34.28
CA PHE A 14 -13.32 21.57 34.27
C PHE A 14 -13.93 21.75 32.89
N GLY A 15 -13.60 20.80 32.03
CA GLY A 15 -14.32 20.52 30.81
C GLY A 15 -14.36 19.01 30.63
N LEU A 16 -14.87 18.29 31.64
CA LEU A 16 -15.37 16.93 31.46
C LEU A 16 -16.50 17.01 30.43
N ASN A 17 -16.16 16.99 29.15
CA ASN A 17 -17.11 16.56 28.15
C ASN A 17 -16.84 15.07 27.95
N ALA A 18 -17.63 14.28 28.66
CA ALA A 18 -17.72 12.84 28.51
C ALA A 18 -18.17 12.52 27.09
N ASN A 19 -17.25 12.51 26.14
CA ASN A 19 -17.43 11.79 24.89
C ASN A 19 -16.98 10.35 25.10
N ALA A 20 -17.80 9.61 25.85
CA ALA A 20 -17.89 8.16 25.77
C ALA A 20 -18.48 7.72 24.41
N GLN A 21 -18.02 8.32 23.32
CA GLN A 21 -18.12 7.68 22.02
C GLN A 21 -16.91 6.75 21.96
N LYS A 22 -17.18 5.45 21.90
CA LYS A 22 -16.20 4.43 21.51
C LYS A 22 -15.60 4.88 20.18
N LYS A 23 -14.51 5.65 20.24
CA LYS A 23 -13.83 6.17 19.07
C LYS A 23 -13.13 4.97 18.46
N ALA A 24 -13.67 4.52 17.32
CA ALA A 24 -12.86 3.87 16.32
C ALA A 24 -11.54 4.66 16.20
N PRO A 25 -10.39 3.99 16.06
CA PRO A 25 -9.11 4.67 15.86
C PRO A 25 -9.30 5.77 14.81
N SER A 26 -8.81 6.98 15.11
CA SER A 26 -8.89 8.13 14.20
C SER A 26 -8.61 7.66 12.77
N ASN A 27 -9.48 8.00 11.81
CA ASN A 27 -9.36 7.56 10.41
C ASN A 27 -7.95 7.79 9.83
N GLN A 28 -7.19 8.74 10.38
CA GLN A 28 -5.81 9.02 10.01
C GLN A 28 -4.82 7.93 10.46
N VAL A 29 -5.01 7.35 11.64
CA VAL A 29 -4.15 6.26 12.17
C VAL A 29 -4.40 4.97 11.37
N VAL A 30 -5.66 4.70 11.03
CA VAL A 30 -6.06 3.54 10.23
C VAL A 30 -5.55 3.66 8.78
N ALA A 31 -5.66 4.84 8.18
CA ALA A 31 -5.13 5.09 6.84
C ALA A 31 -3.59 4.94 6.76
N ALA A 32 -2.86 5.41 7.77
CA ALA A 32 -1.41 5.26 7.83
C ALA A 32 -0.97 3.80 8.01
N GLN A 33 -1.67 3.03 8.84
CA GLN A 33 -1.39 1.59 9.03
C GLN A 33 -1.67 0.77 7.76
N ASN A 34 -2.75 1.10 7.06
CA ASN A 34 -3.11 0.47 5.80
C ASN A 34 -2.05 0.73 4.71
N GLN A 35 -1.59 1.97 4.58
CA GLN A 35 -0.52 2.33 3.64
C GLN A 35 0.77 1.55 3.89
N GLU A 36 1.14 1.34 5.15
CA GLU A 36 2.33 0.56 5.49
C GLU A 36 2.14 -0.94 5.19
N SER A 37 0.95 -1.48 5.48
CA SER A 37 0.62 -2.87 5.13
C SER A 37 0.69 -3.12 3.63
N TYR A 38 0.17 -2.20 2.79
CA TYR A 38 0.22 -2.34 1.34
C TYR A 38 1.65 -2.31 0.80
N LYS A 39 2.52 -1.48 1.38
CA LYS A 39 3.94 -1.47 1.01
C LYS A 39 4.58 -2.81 1.31
N VAL A 40 4.38 -3.35 2.52
CA VAL A 40 4.95 -4.66 2.91
C VAL A 40 4.48 -5.77 1.96
N SER A 41 3.21 -5.79 1.59
CA SER A 41 2.70 -6.78 0.61
C SER A 41 3.27 -6.54 -0.79
N ALA A 42 3.42 -5.29 -1.22
CA ALA A 42 4.05 -4.94 -2.49
C ALA A 42 5.53 -5.37 -2.56
N GLU A 43 6.28 -5.26 -1.45
CA GLU A 43 7.66 -5.75 -1.36
C GLU A 43 7.74 -7.26 -1.50
N LYS A 44 6.77 -8.00 -0.95
CA LYS A 44 6.71 -9.46 -1.09
C LYS A 44 6.50 -9.86 -2.55
N ASP A 45 5.56 -9.21 -3.23
CA ASP A 45 5.29 -9.44 -4.65
C ASP A 45 6.52 -9.08 -5.51
N LEU A 46 7.16 -7.94 -5.22
CA LEU A 46 8.39 -7.54 -5.91
C LEU A 46 9.52 -8.55 -5.69
N LYS A 47 9.70 -9.04 -4.45
CA LYS A 47 10.70 -10.05 -4.14
C LYS A 47 10.44 -11.34 -4.91
N ALA A 48 9.19 -11.82 -4.93
CA ALA A 48 8.81 -13.02 -5.68
C ALA A 48 9.08 -12.87 -7.18
N LEU A 49 8.83 -11.69 -7.76
CA LEU A 49 9.19 -11.40 -9.15
C LEU A 49 10.72 -11.41 -9.36
N LYS A 50 11.49 -10.82 -8.44
CA LYS A 50 12.95 -10.74 -8.50
C LYS A 50 13.65 -12.10 -8.38
N GLU A 51 13.00 -13.09 -7.77
CA GLU A 51 13.52 -14.46 -7.69
C GLU A 51 13.55 -15.16 -9.06
N VAL A 52 12.75 -14.70 -10.02
CA VAL A 52 12.64 -15.29 -11.37
C VAL A 52 13.22 -14.38 -12.45
N VAL A 53 13.17 -13.07 -12.24
CA VAL A 53 13.53 -12.06 -13.24
C VAL A 53 14.47 -11.03 -12.64
N GLU A 54 15.60 -10.80 -13.30
CA GLU A 54 16.48 -9.67 -12.96
C GLU A 54 15.83 -8.37 -13.44
N LEU A 55 15.59 -7.44 -12.51
CA LEU A 55 14.93 -6.17 -12.77
C LEU A 55 15.93 -5.02 -12.74
N GLN A 56 15.73 -4.05 -13.63
CA GLN A 56 16.44 -2.78 -13.58
C GLN A 56 15.76 -1.83 -12.59
N GLU A 57 16.48 -0.83 -12.07
CA GLU A 57 15.96 0.11 -11.06
C GLU A 57 14.63 0.77 -11.47
N GLY A 58 14.50 1.16 -12.74
CA GLY A 58 13.26 1.71 -13.30
C GLY A 58 12.09 0.72 -13.24
N GLN A 59 12.34 -0.56 -13.54
CA GLN A 59 11.35 -1.63 -13.45
C GLN A 59 10.96 -1.91 -12.00
N GLU A 60 11.93 -1.96 -11.07
CA GLU A 60 11.66 -2.19 -9.65
C GLU A 60 10.73 -1.13 -9.08
N LYS A 61 10.96 0.14 -9.40
CA LYS A 61 10.08 1.24 -8.99
C LYS A 61 8.68 1.11 -9.59
N ALA A 62 8.59 0.76 -10.88
CA ALA A 62 7.31 0.55 -11.54
C ALA A 62 6.50 -0.59 -10.88
N PHE A 63 7.15 -1.72 -10.61
CA PHE A 63 6.52 -2.88 -9.98
C PHE A 63 6.11 -2.62 -8.54
N ARG A 64 6.94 -1.94 -7.75
CA ARG A 64 6.59 -1.54 -6.38
C ARG A 64 5.32 -0.71 -6.34
N ASN A 65 5.20 0.26 -7.25
CA ASN A 65 4.00 1.08 -7.36
C ASN A 65 2.78 0.28 -7.85
N LEU A 66 2.98 -0.61 -8.83
CA LEU A 66 1.93 -1.48 -9.35
C LEU A 66 1.35 -2.38 -8.25
N PHE A 67 2.20 -3.08 -7.50
CA PHE A 67 1.76 -3.99 -6.45
C PHE A 67 1.17 -3.24 -5.26
N LYS A 68 1.72 -2.07 -4.89
CA LYS A 68 1.10 -1.22 -3.86
C LYS A 68 -0.32 -0.85 -4.25
N HIS A 69 -0.51 -0.40 -5.49
CA HIS A 69 -1.83 -0.04 -6.00
C HIS A 69 -2.79 -1.23 -6.05
N LYS A 70 -2.30 -2.42 -6.44
CA LYS A 70 -3.07 -3.67 -6.36
C LYS A 70 -3.60 -3.91 -4.95
N HIS A 71 -2.73 -3.92 -3.95
CA HIS A 71 -3.10 -4.16 -2.54
C HIS A 71 -4.03 -3.09 -1.98
N GLU A 72 -3.86 -1.83 -2.40
CA GLU A 72 -4.76 -0.74 -2.06
C GLU A 72 -6.19 -1.00 -2.61
N ILE A 73 -6.32 -1.36 -3.88
CA ILE A 73 -7.64 -1.67 -4.48
C ILE A 73 -8.25 -2.91 -3.83
N LEU A 74 -7.47 -3.98 -3.64
CA LEU A 74 -7.96 -5.22 -3.03
C LEU A 74 -8.41 -5.04 -1.57
N SER A 75 -7.98 -3.98 -0.91
CA SER A 75 -8.42 -3.64 0.44
C SER A 75 -9.78 -2.94 0.50
N ILE A 76 -10.33 -2.51 -0.63
CA ILE A 76 -11.66 -1.90 -0.71
C ILE A 76 -12.69 -2.94 -0.25
N LYS A 77 -13.42 -2.59 0.82
CA LYS A 77 -14.52 -3.41 1.31
C LYS A 77 -15.58 -3.56 0.22
N ASP A 78 -16.10 -4.78 0.07
CA ASP A 78 -17.17 -5.10 -0.89
C ASP A 78 -16.75 -4.94 -2.38
N LEU A 79 -15.45 -5.08 -2.69
CA LEU A 79 -14.97 -5.18 -4.07
C LEU A 79 -15.53 -6.43 -4.74
N SER A 80 -16.31 -6.24 -5.81
CA SER A 80 -16.93 -7.34 -6.56
C SER A 80 -15.88 -8.24 -7.22
N GLN A 81 -16.25 -9.50 -7.49
CA GLN A 81 -15.37 -10.45 -8.18
C GLN A 81 -14.97 -9.95 -9.57
N GLU A 82 -15.93 -9.43 -10.33
CA GLU A 82 -15.67 -8.83 -11.65
C GLU A 82 -14.60 -7.72 -11.59
N ARG A 83 -14.65 -6.86 -10.57
CA ARG A 83 -13.62 -5.81 -10.39
C ARG A 83 -12.26 -6.39 -10.03
N LYS A 84 -12.21 -7.49 -9.29
CA LYS A 84 -10.95 -8.20 -9.00
C LYS A 84 -10.38 -8.83 -10.26
N ASP A 85 -11.22 -9.42 -11.10
CA ASP A 85 -10.80 -10.03 -12.35
C ASP A 85 -10.26 -8.97 -13.34
N VAL A 86 -10.93 -7.82 -13.44
CA VAL A 86 -10.45 -6.68 -14.23
C VAL A 86 -9.15 -6.12 -13.68
N LEU A 87 -9.01 -6.01 -12.35
CA LEU A 87 -7.75 -5.61 -11.72
C LEU A 87 -6.63 -6.59 -12.06
N ALA A 88 -6.87 -7.90 -11.92
CA ALA A 88 -5.89 -8.92 -12.23
C ALA A 88 -5.44 -8.83 -13.69
N GLN A 89 -6.38 -8.73 -14.64
CA GLN A 89 -6.05 -8.56 -16.06
C GLN A 89 -5.20 -7.31 -16.31
N SER A 90 -5.52 -6.19 -15.66
CA SER A 90 -4.75 -4.94 -15.77
C SER A 90 -3.34 -5.09 -15.19
N VAL A 91 -3.20 -5.78 -14.06
CA VAL A 91 -1.90 -6.06 -13.43
C VAL A 91 -1.07 -6.99 -14.33
N GLU A 92 -1.65 -8.07 -14.86
CA GLU A 92 -0.97 -8.98 -15.80
C GLU A 92 -0.50 -8.26 -17.06
N SER A 93 -1.36 -7.43 -17.65
CA SER A 93 -1.03 -6.62 -18.82
C SER A 93 0.15 -5.69 -18.52
N LYS A 94 0.12 -4.96 -17.39
CA LYS A 94 1.21 -4.08 -16.99
C LYS A 94 2.51 -4.82 -16.68
N ILE A 95 2.45 -6.01 -16.07
CA ILE A 95 3.63 -6.84 -15.87
C ILE A 95 4.23 -7.21 -17.22
N SER A 96 3.42 -7.77 -18.11
CA SER A 96 3.88 -8.21 -19.43
C SER A 96 4.44 -7.07 -20.29
N SER A 97 3.89 -5.86 -20.18
CA SER A 97 4.36 -4.70 -20.95
C SER A 97 5.61 -4.03 -20.36
N THR A 98 5.87 -4.22 -19.07
CA THR A 98 7.03 -3.60 -18.38
C THR A 98 8.28 -4.46 -18.51
N LEU A 99 8.12 -5.78 -18.67
CA LEU A 99 9.21 -6.73 -18.87
C LEU A 99 9.65 -6.80 -20.33
N THR A 100 10.93 -7.11 -20.55
CA THR A 100 11.43 -7.47 -21.89
C THR A 100 10.88 -8.84 -22.31
N PRO A 101 10.93 -9.19 -23.61
CA PRO A 101 10.53 -10.51 -24.08
C PRO A 101 11.23 -11.67 -23.36
N GLU A 102 12.52 -11.53 -23.04
CA GLU A 102 13.33 -12.52 -22.34
C GLU A 102 12.90 -12.66 -20.88
N GLN A 103 12.63 -11.54 -20.22
CA GLN A 103 12.12 -11.51 -18.85
C GLN A 103 10.71 -12.14 -18.78
N ASN A 104 9.84 -11.87 -19.76
CA ASN A 104 8.53 -12.50 -19.86
C ASN A 104 8.62 -14.02 -20.07
N LYS A 105 9.58 -14.50 -20.87
CA LYS A 105 9.83 -15.94 -21.00
C LYS A 105 10.25 -16.58 -19.67
N LYS A 106 11.13 -15.93 -18.91
CA LYS A 106 11.52 -16.40 -17.57
C LYS A 106 10.33 -16.46 -16.61
N LEU A 107 9.49 -15.42 -16.59
CA LEU A 107 8.28 -15.38 -15.78
C LEU A 107 7.27 -16.47 -16.18
N ALA A 108 7.06 -16.70 -17.48
CA ALA A 108 6.17 -17.74 -17.98
C ALA A 108 6.65 -19.16 -17.62
N ALA A 109 7.96 -19.36 -17.41
CA ALA A 109 8.53 -20.61 -16.95
C ALA A 109 8.31 -20.86 -15.45
N ALA A 110 7.87 -19.87 -14.67
CA ALA A 110 7.50 -20.00 -13.27
C ALA A 110 5.98 -20.26 -13.13
N PRO A 111 5.56 -21.53 -12.96
CA PRO A 111 4.14 -21.89 -13.00
C PRO A 111 3.36 -21.20 -11.87
N GLY A 112 2.31 -20.49 -12.24
CA GLY A 112 1.39 -19.84 -11.30
C GLY A 112 1.88 -18.52 -10.71
N LEU A 113 3.15 -18.12 -10.90
CA LEU A 113 3.68 -16.88 -10.32
C LEU A 113 2.94 -15.64 -10.86
N LEU A 114 2.70 -15.57 -12.17
CA LEU A 114 1.95 -14.44 -12.75
C LEU A 114 0.57 -14.26 -12.10
N LYS A 115 -0.13 -15.38 -11.86
CA LYS A 115 -1.44 -15.38 -11.21
C LYS A 115 -1.36 -14.89 -9.76
N VAL A 116 -0.33 -15.29 -9.02
CA VAL A 116 -0.08 -14.82 -7.64
C VAL A 116 0.23 -13.32 -7.62
N LEU A 117 0.98 -12.82 -8.60
CA LEU A 117 1.32 -11.40 -8.69
C LEU A 117 0.11 -10.53 -9.08
N SER A 118 -0.85 -11.08 -9.82
CA SER A 118 -2.02 -10.35 -10.32
C SER A 118 -3.26 -10.37 -9.42
N HIS A 119 -3.45 -11.45 -8.65
CA HIS A 119 -4.58 -11.61 -7.73
C HIS A 119 -4.22 -11.27 -6.27
#